data_AF-U5LAP3-F1
#
_entry.id   AF-U5LAP3-F1
#
_cell.length_a   1.000
_cell.length_b   1.000
_cell.length_c   1.000
_cell.angle_alpha   90.00
_cell.angle_beta   90.00
_cell.angle_gamma   90.00
#
_symmetry.space_group_name_H-M   'P 1'
#
loop_
_entity.id
_entity.type
_entity.pdbx_description
1 polymer ?
#
loop_
_entity_poly.entity_id
_entity_poly.type
_entity_poly.pdbx_seq_one_letter_code
_entity_poly.pdbx_strand_id
1 'polypeptide(L)'
;MDSSFEKLYSELRATKEELLQRLESGRCSALIQPLIYDELADINRAIGKLEKGEYGKCEISGELIPENLLSVIPTMVALSDYDKLGAFCRKPMESVFEPSADTASFLMMIMRG
;
A
#
# COMPACT_ATOMS: atom_id res chain seq x y z
N MET A 1 -0.04 20.88 -2.70
CA MET A 1 0.03 19.46 -2.27
C MET A 1 -0.88 19.32 -1.06
N ASP A 2 -1.69 18.27 -1.00
CA ASP A 2 -2.56 17.97 0.15
C ASP A 2 -1.70 17.75 1.40
N SER A 3 -2.10 18.28 2.55
CA SER A 3 -1.39 18.11 3.83
C SER A 3 -1.22 16.64 4.19
N SER A 4 -2.12 15.75 3.75
CA SER A 4 -2.04 14.32 3.99
C SER A 4 -0.92 13.66 3.17
N PHE A 5 -0.71 14.09 1.91
CA PHE A 5 0.33 13.55 1.05
C PHE A 5 1.73 14.01 1.46
N GLU A 6 1.89 15.24 1.94
CA GLU A 6 3.17 15.72 2.47
C GLU A 6 3.64 14.90 3.68
N LYS A 7 2.69 14.60 4.60
CA LYS A 7 2.97 13.76 5.75
C LYS A 7 3.37 12.35 5.31
N LEU A 8 2.58 11.71 4.46
CA LEU A 8 2.89 10.38 3.92
C LEU A 8 4.27 10.35 3.23
N TYR A 9 4.57 11.37 2.43
CA TYR A 9 5.84 11.47 1.72
C TYR A 9 7.04 11.54 2.68
N SER A 10 6.91 12.31 3.76
CA SER A 10 7.94 12.38 4.81
C SER A 10 8.13 11.04 5.53
N GLU A 11 7.04 10.33 5.83
CA GLU A 11 7.07 9.01 6.49
C GLU A 11 7.74 7.95 5.62
N LEU A 12 7.41 7.91 4.33
CA LEU A 12 8.04 6.99 3.36
C LEU A 12 9.53 7.25 3.22
N ARG A 13 9.97 8.52 3.17
CA ARG A 13 11.40 8.86 3.12
C ARG A 13 12.15 8.48 4.38
N ALA A 14 11.58 8.75 5.55
CA ALA A 14 12.18 8.37 6.82
C ALA A 14 12.35 6.84 6.91
N THR A 15 11.32 6.10 6.53
CA THR A 15 11.34 4.62 6.53
C THR A 15 12.39 4.08 5.55
N LYS A 16 12.48 4.66 4.34
CA LYS A 16 13.52 4.32 3.36
C LYS A 16 14.93 4.48 3.94
N GLU A 17 15.19 5.61 4.59
CA GLU A 17 16.51 5.90 5.17
C GLU A 17 16.85 4.92 6.31
N GLU A 18 15.89 4.60 7.17
CA GLU A 18 16.06 3.59 8.22
C GLU A 18 16.43 2.22 7.64
N LEU A 19 15.71 1.77 6.61
CA LEU A 19 15.95 0.48 5.96
C LEU A 19 17.34 0.41 5.29
N LEU A 20 17.74 1.48 4.61
CA LEU A 20 19.08 1.59 4.03
C LEU A 20 20.17 1.54 5.10
N GLN A 21 20.01 2.29 6.19
CA GLN A 21 20.94 2.26 7.31
C GLN A 21 21.05 0.86 7.93
N ARG A 22 19.94 0.11 8.00
CA ARG A 22 19.94 -1.27 8.50
C ARG A 22 20.73 -2.21 7.60
N LEU A 23 20.63 -2.05 6.27
CA LEU A 23 21.44 -2.81 5.32
C LEU A 23 22.93 -2.46 5.44
N GLU A 24 23.26 -1.16 5.49
CA GLU A 24 24.64 -0.68 5.60
C GLU A 24 25.32 -1.09 6.90
N SER A 25 24.58 -1.11 8.01
CA SER A 25 25.12 -1.52 9.30
C SER A 25 25.52 -2.99 9.39
N GLY A 26 25.19 -3.81 8.38
CA GLY A 26 25.51 -5.25 8.34
C GLY A 26 24.77 -6.08 9.39
N ARG A 27 23.81 -5.49 10.11
CA ARG A 27 23.05 -6.12 11.20
C ARG A 27 21.86 -6.96 10.71
N CYS A 28 21.66 -7.08 9.40
CA CYS A 28 20.58 -7.86 8.82
C CYS A 28 21.07 -9.24 8.38
N SER A 29 20.35 -10.28 8.81
CA SER A 29 20.62 -11.65 8.37
C SER A 29 20.39 -11.80 6.86
N ALA A 30 21.09 -12.74 6.23
CA ALA A 30 20.94 -13.03 4.80
C ALA A 30 19.49 -13.39 4.39
N LEU A 31 18.67 -13.86 5.33
CA LEU A 31 17.26 -14.16 5.10
C LEU A 31 16.36 -12.91 5.09
N ILE A 32 16.75 -11.86 5.81
CA ILE A 32 15.96 -10.61 5.93
C ILE A 32 16.34 -9.62 4.84
N GLN A 33 17.59 -9.61 4.37
CA GLN A 33 18.06 -8.68 3.35
C GLN A 33 17.15 -8.63 2.10
N PRO A 34 16.72 -9.76 1.51
CA PRO A 34 15.81 -9.72 0.36
C PRO A 34 14.49 -9.02 0.67
N LEU A 35 13.90 -9.26 1.85
CA LEU A 35 12.64 -8.62 2.27
C LEU A 35 12.80 -7.10 2.41
N ILE A 36 13.96 -6.64 2.90
CA ILE A 36 14.25 -5.21 2.99
C ILE A 36 14.41 -4.58 1.59
N TYR A 37 15.04 -5.30 0.65
CA TYR A 37 15.15 -4.82 -0.73
C TYR A 37 13.78 -4.73 -1.42
N ASP A 38 12.91 -5.71 -1.21
CA ASP A 38 11.54 -5.70 -1.74
C ASP A 38 10.75 -4.52 -1.16
N GLU A 39 10.80 -4.32 0.16
CA GLU A 39 10.15 -3.18 0.83
C GLU A 39 10.69 -1.83 0.31
N LEU A 40 12.00 -1.72 0.11
CA LEU A 40 12.61 -0.51 -0.46
C LEU A 40 12.14 -0.27 -1.90
N ALA A 41 11.94 -1.32 -2.70
CA ALA A 41 11.41 -1.18 -4.05
C ALA A 41 9.99 -0.62 -4.03
N ASP A 42 9.14 -1.15 -3.14
CA ASP A 42 7.75 -0.71 -2.96
C ASP A 42 7.68 0.74 -2.47
N ILE A 43 8.50 1.12 -1.47
CA ILE A 43 8.59 2.51 -0.98
C ILE A 43 9.04 3.47 -2.09
N ASN A 44 10.09 3.13 -2.83
CA ASN A 44 10.58 3.98 -3.92
C ASN A 44 9.51 4.20 -5.00
N ARG A 45 8.72 3.17 -5.26
CA ARG A 45 7.63 3.22 -6.22
C ARG A 45 6.50 4.14 -5.75
N ALA A 46 6.09 4.02 -4.49
CA ALA A 46 5.09 4.90 -3.87
C ALA A 46 5.55 6.36 -3.89
N ILE A 47 6.80 6.64 -3.52
CA ILE A 47 7.42 7.98 -3.60
C ILE A 47 7.38 8.51 -5.04
N GLY A 48 7.79 7.70 -6.02
CA GLY A 48 7.77 8.10 -7.43
C GLY A 48 6.37 8.43 -7.95
N LYS A 49 5.33 7.74 -7.46
CA LYS A 49 3.94 8.05 -7.79
C LYS A 49 3.45 9.33 -7.13
N LEU A 50 3.85 9.59 -5.88
CA LEU A 50 3.56 10.86 -5.20
C LEU A 50 4.17 12.04 -5.97
N GLU A 51 5.43 11.92 -6.41
CA GLU A 51 6.14 12.96 -7.16
C GLU A 51 5.51 13.24 -8.52
N LYS A 52 4.92 12.22 -9.16
CA LYS A 52 4.21 12.33 -10.45
C LYS A 52 2.75 12.75 -10.30
N GLY A 53 2.20 12.78 -9.09
CA GLY A 53 0.76 12.98 -8.86
C GLY A 53 -0.11 11.79 -9.28
N GLU A 54 0.47 10.58 -9.35
CA GLU A 54 -0.20 9.33 -9.74
C GLU A 54 -0.47 8.41 -8.54
N TYR A 55 -0.25 8.90 -7.32
CA TYR A 55 -0.48 8.14 -6.10
C TYR A 55 -1.96 7.77 -5.96
N GLY A 56 -2.22 6.55 -5.48
CA GLY A 56 -3.56 5.99 -5.38
C GLY A 56 -4.18 5.53 -6.70
N LYS A 57 -3.44 5.55 -7.82
CA LYS A 57 -3.89 4.93 -9.08
C LYS A 57 -3.37 3.49 -9.20
N CYS A 58 -4.27 2.54 -9.40
CA CYS A 58 -3.96 1.15 -9.73
C CYS A 58 -3.20 1.11 -11.06
N GLU A 59 -2.09 0.39 -11.11
CA GLU A 59 -1.27 0.38 -12.33
C GLU A 59 -1.71 -0.65 -13.36
N ILE A 60 -2.48 -1.64 -12.92
CA ILE A 60 -3.02 -2.68 -13.80
C ILE A 60 -4.28 -2.15 -14.49
N SER A 61 -5.26 -1.67 -13.71
CA SER A 61 -6.54 -1.20 -14.25
C SER A 61 -6.56 0.30 -14.58
N GLY A 62 -5.68 1.10 -13.97
CA GLY A 62 -5.74 2.56 -14.07
C GLY A 62 -6.80 3.19 -13.17
N GLU A 63 -7.57 2.41 -12.42
CA GLU A 63 -8.62 2.88 -11.51
C GLU A 63 -8.04 3.44 -10.20
N LEU A 64 -8.85 4.12 -9.41
CA LEU A 64 -8.43 4.60 -8.09
C LEU A 64 -8.46 3.46 -7.08
N ILE A 65 -7.37 3.34 -6.32
CA ILE A 65 -7.26 2.47 -5.15
C ILE A 65 -8.01 3.16 -4.00
N PRO A 66 -8.92 2.45 -3.30
CA PRO A 66 -9.65 3.00 -2.16
C PRO A 66 -8.73 3.61 -1.10
N GLU A 67 -9.07 4.80 -0.60
CA GLU A 67 -8.25 5.52 0.40
C GLU A 67 -8.05 4.74 1.70
N ASN A 68 -9.08 4.02 2.13
CA ASN A 68 -9.02 3.16 3.31
C ASN A 68 -8.06 1.97 3.15
N LEU A 69 -7.77 1.57 1.91
CA LEU A 69 -6.75 0.55 1.66
C LEU A 69 -5.35 1.18 1.68
N LEU A 70 -5.21 2.37 1.10
CA LEU A 70 -3.97 3.15 1.13
C LEU A 70 -3.60 3.65 2.53
N SER A 71 -4.57 3.80 3.44
CA SER A 71 -4.31 4.16 4.84
C SER A 71 -3.72 3.00 5.63
N VAL A 72 -3.98 1.75 5.21
CA VAL A 72 -3.44 0.54 5.83
C VAL A 72 -2.13 0.13 5.15
N ILE A 73 -2.08 0.20 3.82
CA ILE A 73 -0.92 -0.21 3.00
C ILE A 73 -0.62 0.91 2.00
N PRO A 74 0.21 1.91 2.40
CA PRO A 74 0.49 3.08 1.57
C PRO A 74 1.36 2.76 0.34
N THR A 75 2.02 1.61 0.31
CA THR A 75 2.86 1.18 -0.81
C THR A 75 2.09 0.38 -1.86
N MET A 76 0.78 0.21 -1.71
CA MET A 76 -0.02 -0.59 -2.63
C MET A 76 -0.06 0.00 -4.06
N VAL A 77 0.14 -0.87 -5.05
CA VAL A 77 0.25 -0.48 -6.46
C VAL A 77 -0.84 -1.06 -7.35
N ALA A 78 -1.41 -2.21 -6.98
CA ALA A 78 -2.50 -2.84 -7.72
C ALA A 78 -3.61 -3.34 -6.79
N LEU A 79 -4.85 -3.27 -7.26
CA LEU A 79 -6.00 -3.85 -6.55
C LEU A 79 -5.88 -5.37 -6.41
N SER A 80 -5.20 -6.05 -7.34
CA SER A 80 -4.93 -7.49 -7.23
C SER A 80 -4.05 -7.87 -6.04
N ASP A 81 -3.30 -6.91 -5.47
CA ASP A 81 -2.49 -7.17 -4.28
C ASP A 81 -3.38 -7.35 -3.04
N TYR A 82 -4.55 -6.71 -3.04
CA TYR A 82 -5.60 -6.95 -2.04
C TYR A 82 -6.14 -8.38 -2.08
N ASP A 83 -6.41 -8.92 -3.27
CA ASP A 83 -6.93 -10.28 -3.40
C ASP A 83 -5.94 -11.32 -2.84
N LYS A 84 -4.65 -11.06 -3.00
CA LYS A 84 -3.59 -11.88 -2.40
C LYS A 84 -3.54 -11.73 -0.89
N LEU A 85 -3.74 -10.53 -0.35
CA LEU A 85 -3.76 -10.27 1.10
C LEU A 85 -4.86 -11.10 1.80
N GLY A 86 -6.03 -11.25 1.18
CA GLY A 86 -7.11 -12.07 1.71
C GLY A 86 -6.71 -13.52 2.04
N ALA A 87 -5.74 -14.09 1.31
CA ALA A 87 -5.24 -15.43 1.57
C ALA A 87 -4.32 -15.54 2.80
N PHE A 88 -3.74 -14.42 3.25
CA PHE A 88 -2.78 -14.37 4.36
C PHE A 88 -3.36 -13.70 5.62
N CYS A 89 -4.45 -12.96 5.49
CA CYS A 89 -5.11 -12.29 6.62
C CYS A 89 -5.89 -13.29 7.49
N ARG A 90 -5.59 -13.32 8.79
CA ARG A 90 -6.33 -14.13 9.79
C ARG A 90 -7.76 -13.64 10.04
N LYS A 91 -8.05 -12.37 9.74
CA LYS A 91 -9.38 -11.77 9.83
C LYS A 91 -9.80 -11.32 8.42
N PRO A 92 -11.08 -11.42 8.07
CA PRO A 92 -11.58 -10.87 6.82
C PRO A 92 -11.27 -9.37 6.79
N MET A 93 -10.77 -8.90 5.65
CA MET A 93 -10.48 -7.48 5.44
C MET A 93 -11.76 -6.63 5.58
N GLU A 94 -12.97 -7.21 5.42
CA GLU A 94 -14.24 -6.54 5.75
C GLU A 94 -14.30 -5.98 7.18
N SER A 95 -13.53 -6.52 8.12
CA SER A 95 -13.52 -6.03 9.52
C SER A 95 -12.63 -4.80 9.75
N VAL A 96 -11.75 -4.48 8.80
CA VAL A 96 -10.93 -3.25 8.81
C VAL A 96 -11.70 -2.08 8.18
N PHE A 97 -12.68 -2.40 7.36
CA PHE A 97 -13.59 -1.46 6.73
C PHE A 97 -14.82 -1.32 7.63
N GLU A 98 -14.89 -0.31 8.49
CA GLU A 98 -16.22 0.09 8.98
C GLU A 98 -17.04 0.49 7.74
N PRO A 99 -18.18 -0.16 7.48
CA PRO A 99 -18.96 0.16 6.30
C PRO A 99 -19.51 1.56 6.48
N SER A 100 -18.96 2.54 5.74
CA SER A 100 -19.79 3.69 5.37
C SER A 100 -20.93 3.12 4.53
N ALA A 101 -22.15 3.59 4.80
CA ALA A 101 -23.42 2.96 4.43
C ALA A 101 -23.66 2.74 2.91
N ASP A 102 -22.72 3.10 2.04
CA ASP A 102 -22.84 3.06 0.58
C ASP A 102 -22.25 1.80 -0.09
N THR A 103 -21.46 0.98 0.61
CA THR A 103 -20.79 -0.19 0.01
C THR A 103 -21.70 -1.40 -0.22
N ALA A 104 -22.84 -1.48 0.47
CA ALA A 104 -23.84 -2.54 0.27
C ALA A 104 -24.39 -2.56 -1.18
N SER A 105 -24.38 -1.40 -1.85
CA SER A 105 -24.81 -1.30 -3.25
C SER A 105 -23.80 -1.91 -4.23
N PHE A 106 -22.50 -1.77 -3.97
CA PHE A 106 -21.44 -2.26 -4.87
C PHE A 106 -21.28 -3.78 -4.78
N LEU A 107 -21.37 -4.35 -3.58
CA LEU A 107 -21.33 -5.80 -3.38
C LEU A 107 -22.58 -6.50 -3.96
N MET A 108 -23.75 -5.87 -3.86
CA MET A 108 -24.98 -6.38 -4.49
C MET A 108 -24.96 -6.29 -6.02
N MET A 109 -24.19 -5.37 -6.59
CA MET A 109 -24.09 -5.19 -8.04
C MET A 109 -23.17 -6.24 -8.70
N ILE A 110 -22.15 -6.73 -7.99
CA ILE A 110 -21.27 -7.79 -8.49
C ILE A 110 -21.89 -9.19 -8.34
N MET A 111 -22.74 -9.43 -7.33
CA MET A 111 -23.38 -10.74 -7.12
C MET A 111 -24.68 -10.97 -7.91
N ARG A 112 -25.08 -10.05 -8.79
CA ARG A 112 -26.26 -10.15 -9.66
C ARG A 112 -25.94 -10.19 -11.16
N GLY A 113 -24.68 -10.33 -11.54
CA GLY A 113 -24.23 -10.50 -12.93
C GLY A 113 -23.77 -11.93 -13.21
#